data_AF-A0A930QI18-F1
#
_entry.id   AF-A0A930QI18-F1
#
_cell.length_a   1.000
_cell.length_b   1.000
_cell.length_c   1.000
_cell.angle_alpha   90.00
_cell.angle_beta   90.00
_cell.angle_gamma   90.00
#
_symmetry.space_group_name_H-M   'P 1'
#
loop_
_entity.id
_entity.type
_entity.pdbx_description
1 polymer ?
#
loop_
_entity_poly.entity_id
_entity_poly.type
_entity_poly.pdbx_seq_one_letter_code
_entity_poly.pdbx_strand_id
1 'polypeptide(L)'
;MAEEFTKEVDEALAAWTVLDTLPKELDGFTLSKMRQEHEGQYDFFRYDAPAEHRAIVGFYDDGTKTYKVRVAVGVVSFALPSFVCGDLETFGRELTRNLPRVTAELHAEALATQELAPVCDAIRTWAYGAALAEEMEGFSLFVRPAAPAQLTNGSFLIIDYVDFAKGNDVGIYYNCYRNEFFGEYHVGGMPYVSYDFDASDLEELEQRLELYLVRYLHLTAEQWASEQEENRG
;
A
#
# COMPACT_ATOMS: atom_id res chain seq x y z
N MET A 1 4.37 -17.49 22.23
CA MET A 1 4.56 -16.73 23.49
C MET A 1 4.73 -15.30 23.04
N ALA A 2 3.94 -14.36 23.56
CA ALA A 2 4.06 -12.96 23.16
C ALA A 2 5.50 -12.47 23.39
N GLU A 3 6.12 -11.88 22.38
CA GLU A 3 7.48 -11.34 22.49
C GLU A 3 7.56 -10.28 23.60
N GLU A 4 8.72 -10.16 24.25
CA GLU A 4 8.90 -9.27 25.41
C GLU A 4 8.47 -7.83 25.12
N PHE A 5 8.77 -7.34 23.92
CA PHE A 5 8.42 -5.99 23.48
C PHE A 5 6.90 -5.75 23.37
N THR A 6 6.11 -6.77 22.99
CA THR A 6 4.64 -6.61 22.86
C THR A 6 3.98 -6.31 24.21
N LYS A 7 4.50 -6.90 25.30
CA LYS A 7 4.03 -6.64 26.67
C LYS A 7 4.36 -5.22 27.12
N GLU A 8 5.59 -4.77 26.87
CA GLU A 8 6.01 -3.40 27.19
C GLU A 8 5.15 -2.36 26.45
N VAL A 9 4.88 -2.61 25.16
CA VAL A 9 4.01 -1.76 24.35
C VAL A 9 2.58 -1.78 24.87
N ASP A 10 2.02 -2.93 25.26
CA ASP A 10 0.68 -3.01 25.83
C ASP A 10 0.54 -2.26 27.15
N GLU A 11 1.53 -2.37 28.04
CA GLU A 11 1.58 -1.61 29.29
C GLU A 11 1.62 -0.10 29.02
N ALA A 12 2.43 0.34 28.06
CA ALA A 12 2.50 1.75 27.65
C ALA A 12 1.17 2.24 27.04
N LEU A 13 0.55 1.43 26.18
CA LEU A 13 -0.72 1.74 25.53
C LEU A 13 -1.90 1.76 26.52
N ALA A 14 -1.87 0.97 27.60
CA ALA A 14 -2.90 0.97 28.63
C ALA A 14 -3.02 2.32 29.35
N ALA A 15 -1.91 3.06 29.48
CA ALA A 15 -1.89 4.41 30.05
C ALA A 15 -2.17 5.51 29.02
N TRP A 16 -2.21 5.18 27.73
CA TRP A 16 -2.26 6.16 26.63
C TRP A 16 -3.68 6.34 26.08
N THR A 17 -4.31 7.45 26.44
CA THR A 17 -5.73 7.72 26.13
C THR A 17 -5.96 8.43 24.80
N VAL A 18 -4.91 8.75 24.01
CA VAL A 18 -5.09 9.51 22.76
C VAL A 18 -6.00 8.76 21.78
N LEU A 19 -5.91 7.42 21.71
CA LEU A 19 -6.81 6.62 20.87
C LEU A 19 -8.29 6.72 21.26
N ASP A 20 -8.60 7.09 22.51
CA ASP A 20 -9.98 7.36 22.94
C ASP A 20 -10.52 8.69 22.42
N THR A 21 -9.62 9.61 22.06
CA THR A 21 -9.97 10.95 21.57
C THR A 21 -10.10 11.03 20.06
N LEU A 22 -9.60 10.03 19.34
CA LEU A 22 -9.68 10.00 17.88
C LEU A 22 -11.12 9.74 17.39
N PRO A 23 -11.50 10.28 16.22
CA PRO A 23 -12.81 10.02 15.64
C PRO A 23 -13.02 8.54 15.36
N LYS A 24 -14.19 7.99 15.74
CA LYS A 24 -14.53 6.59 15.42
C LYS A 24 -14.67 6.34 13.92
N GLU A 25 -15.13 7.37 13.21
CA GLU A 25 -15.21 7.40 11.75
C GLU A 25 -14.48 8.64 11.25
N LEU A 26 -13.70 8.48 10.18
CA LEU A 26 -12.96 9.55 9.55
C LEU A 26 -12.91 9.32 8.05
N ASP A 27 -13.59 10.17 7.27
CA ASP A 27 -13.63 10.11 5.81
C ASP A 27 -14.00 8.73 5.23
N GLY A 28 -14.85 7.95 5.90
CA GLY A 28 -15.21 6.58 5.45
C GLY A 28 -14.34 5.46 6.04
N PHE A 29 -13.26 5.81 6.74
CA PHE A 29 -12.51 4.87 7.56
C PHE A 29 -13.16 4.68 8.93
N THR A 30 -13.15 3.45 9.43
CA THR A 30 -13.61 3.12 10.79
C THR A 30 -12.44 2.72 11.69
N LEU A 31 -12.35 3.33 12.87
CA LEU A 31 -11.34 3.01 13.87
C LEU A 31 -11.65 1.69 14.59
N SER A 32 -10.66 0.82 14.64
CA SER A 32 -10.59 -0.37 15.48
C SER A 32 -9.35 -0.32 16.36
N LYS A 33 -9.55 -0.55 17.66
CA LYS A 33 -8.45 -0.84 18.58
C LYS A 33 -8.23 -2.34 18.57
N MET A 34 -7.11 -2.76 18.02
CA MET A 34 -6.77 -4.17 17.90
C MET A 34 -5.31 -4.38 18.31
N ARG A 35 -4.88 -5.64 18.40
CA ARG A 35 -3.51 -6.04 18.69
C ARG A 35 -3.15 -7.16 17.73
N GLN A 36 -2.11 -6.95 16.94
CA GLN A 36 -1.64 -7.95 15.98
C GLN A 36 -0.12 -8.02 16.00
N GLU A 37 0.39 -9.20 16.35
CA GLU A 37 1.81 -9.50 16.39
C GLU A 37 2.29 -9.92 15.00
N HIS A 38 3.38 -9.31 14.56
CA HIS A 38 4.13 -9.63 13.36
C HIS A 38 5.61 -9.77 13.74
N GLU A 39 6.42 -10.37 12.88
CA GLU A 39 7.85 -10.48 13.13
C GLU A 39 8.49 -9.09 13.30
N GLY A 40 8.97 -8.80 14.52
CA GLY A 40 9.59 -7.52 14.87
C GLY A 40 8.66 -6.30 14.85
N GLN A 41 7.34 -6.48 14.73
CA GLN A 41 6.36 -5.40 14.69
C GLN A 41 5.10 -5.73 15.49
N TYR A 42 4.47 -4.71 16.07
CA TYR A 42 3.23 -4.87 16.82
C TYR A 42 2.23 -3.78 16.48
N ASP A 43 1.16 -4.17 15.79
CA ASP A 43 0.08 -3.26 15.46
C ASP A 43 -0.80 -3.03 16.69
N PHE A 44 -1.28 -1.80 16.87
CA PHE A 44 -2.12 -1.46 18.02
C PHE A 44 -3.36 -0.60 17.73
N PHE A 45 -3.53 -0.09 16.52
CA PHE A 45 -4.83 0.38 16.03
C PHE A 45 -4.89 0.33 14.51
N ARG A 46 -6.10 0.40 13.99
CA ARG A 46 -6.35 0.44 12.55
C ARG A 46 -7.55 1.32 12.22
N TYR A 47 -7.43 2.12 11.18
CA TYR A 47 -8.54 2.73 10.46
C TYR A 47 -8.75 1.94 9.18
N ASP A 48 -9.93 1.36 8.98
CA ASP A 48 -10.27 0.53 7.83
C ASP A 48 -11.31 1.18 6.94
N ALA A 49 -11.07 1.18 5.63
CA ALA A 49 -12.06 1.41 4.58
C ALA A 49 -12.15 0.17 3.68
N PRO A 50 -12.86 -0.90 4.11
CA PRO A 50 -12.82 -2.19 3.42
C PRO A 50 -13.36 -2.13 1.98
N ALA A 51 -14.36 -1.28 1.73
CA ALA A 51 -14.94 -1.10 0.40
C ALA A 51 -13.95 -0.48 -0.61
N GLU A 52 -12.93 0.22 -0.11
CA GLU A 52 -11.90 0.88 -0.92
C GLU A 52 -10.57 0.12 -0.89
N HIS A 53 -10.49 -0.98 -0.12
CA HIS A 53 -9.26 -1.71 0.14
C HIS A 53 -8.12 -0.80 0.64
N ARG A 54 -8.46 0.13 1.55
CA ARG A 54 -7.50 1.05 2.17
C ARG A 54 -7.48 0.91 3.67
N ALA A 55 -6.32 1.17 4.26
CA ALA A 55 -6.19 1.24 5.70
C ALA A 55 -5.07 2.16 6.18
N ILE A 56 -5.17 2.58 7.44
CA ILE A 56 -4.11 3.28 8.18
C ILE A 56 -3.87 2.46 9.45
N VAL A 57 -2.63 2.05 9.70
CA VAL A 57 -2.27 1.16 10.82
C VAL A 57 -1.20 1.84 11.67
N GLY A 58 -1.46 1.97 12.96
CA GLY A 58 -0.44 2.34 13.93
C GLY A 58 0.25 1.10 14.48
N PHE A 59 1.58 1.10 14.45
CA PHE A 59 2.38 -0.03 14.88
C PHE A 59 3.66 0.40 15.58
N TYR A 60 4.16 -0.47 16.45
CA TYR A 60 5.49 -0.36 17.04
C TYR A 60 6.46 -1.24 16.26
N ASP A 61 7.64 -0.72 16.00
CA ASP A 61 8.72 -1.39 15.28
C ASP A 61 9.87 -1.67 16.26
N ASP A 62 10.14 -2.95 16.52
CA ASP A 62 11.11 -3.38 17.52
C ASP A 62 12.56 -3.14 17.07
N GLY A 63 12.83 -3.26 15.77
CA GLY A 63 14.16 -3.04 15.21
C GLY A 63 14.65 -1.60 15.35
N THR A 64 13.73 -0.63 15.25
CA THR A 64 14.02 0.81 15.40
C THR A 64 13.58 1.39 16.74
N LYS A 65 12.86 0.61 17.55
CA LYS A 65 12.26 1.04 18.84
C LYS A 65 11.40 2.30 18.69
N THR A 66 10.57 2.35 17.66
CA THR A 66 9.72 3.53 17.36
C THR A 66 8.27 3.16 17.07
N TYR A 67 7.37 4.08 17.41
CA TYR A 67 5.96 4.09 17.01
C TYR A 67 5.83 4.75 15.64
N LYS A 68 5.15 4.06 14.74
CA LYS A 68 5.01 4.44 13.33
C LYS A 68 3.56 4.31 12.86
N VAL A 69 3.29 4.93 11.72
CA VAL A 69 2.05 4.72 10.96
C VAL A 69 2.42 4.18 9.60
N ARG A 70 1.71 3.16 9.14
CA ARG A 70 1.72 2.73 7.75
C ARG A 70 0.33 2.87 7.14
N VAL A 71 0.28 3.02 5.83
CA VAL A 71 -0.96 2.99 5.06
C VAL A 71 -0.94 1.83 4.09
N ALA A 72 -2.11 1.32 3.77
CA ALA A 72 -2.31 0.28 2.77
C ALA A 72 -3.23 0.79 1.66
N VAL A 73 -2.87 0.48 0.41
CA VAL A 73 -3.67 0.67 -0.80
C VAL A 73 -3.63 -0.65 -1.55
N GLY A 74 -4.73 -1.39 -1.50
CA GLY A 74 -4.77 -2.75 -2.01
C GLY A 74 -3.86 -3.67 -1.20
N VAL A 75 -2.94 -4.36 -1.86
CA VAL A 75 -1.91 -5.20 -1.23
C VAL A 75 -0.68 -4.39 -0.82
N VAL A 76 -0.45 -3.23 -1.47
CA VAL A 76 0.70 -2.36 -1.23
C VAL A 76 0.57 -1.68 0.13
N SER A 77 1.61 -1.78 0.97
CA SER A 77 1.66 -1.13 2.28
C SER A 77 3.03 -0.48 2.53
N PHE A 78 3.02 0.76 3.06
CA PHE A 78 4.26 1.50 3.33
C PHE A 78 4.15 2.38 4.58
N ALA A 79 5.26 2.48 5.31
CA ALA A 79 5.37 3.35 6.47
C ALA A 79 5.47 4.83 6.05
N LEU A 80 4.75 5.69 6.75
CA LEU A 80 4.79 7.13 6.52
C LEU A 80 6.00 7.74 7.23
N PRO A 81 6.92 8.42 6.51
CA PRO A 81 8.12 9.01 7.11
C PRO A 81 7.85 10.08 8.17
N SER A 82 6.67 10.69 8.14
CA SER A 82 6.23 11.67 9.16
C SER A 82 5.97 11.04 10.53
N PHE A 83 5.92 9.71 10.62
CA PHE A 83 5.62 8.96 11.82
C PHE A 83 6.78 8.04 12.19
N VAL A 84 7.85 8.63 12.73
CA VAL A 84 8.96 7.89 13.34
C VAL A 84 9.18 8.48 14.73
N CYS A 85 8.42 7.99 15.69
CA CYS A 85 8.33 8.57 17.03
C CYS A 85 8.92 7.62 18.08
N GLY A 86 9.85 8.11 18.91
CA GLY A 86 10.44 7.28 19.98
C GLY A 86 9.52 7.02 21.17
N ASP A 87 8.41 7.76 21.28
CA ASP A 87 7.50 7.72 22.42
C ASP A 87 6.04 7.99 22.02
N LEU A 88 5.09 7.53 22.85
CA LEU A 88 3.64 7.65 22.60
C LEU A 88 3.12 9.09 22.70
N GLU A 89 3.78 9.97 23.43
CA GLU A 89 3.35 11.37 23.55
C GLU A 89 3.58 12.09 22.22
N THR A 90 4.80 11.98 21.68
CA THR A 90 5.18 12.50 20.36
C THR A 90 4.34 11.87 19.27
N PHE A 91 4.18 10.54 19.31
CA PHE A 91 3.33 9.82 18.37
C PHE A 91 1.87 10.34 18.38
N GLY A 92 1.29 10.53 19.56
CA GLY A 92 -0.08 11.05 19.69
C GLY A 92 -0.27 12.46 19.16
N ARG A 93 0.72 13.34 19.34
CA ARG A 93 0.69 14.69 18.74
C ARG A 93 0.75 14.62 17.22
N GLU A 94 1.67 13.85 16.65
CA GLU A 94 1.78 13.72 15.19
C GLU A 94 0.56 13.03 14.59
N LEU A 95 -0.03 12.05 15.29
CA LEU A 95 -1.24 11.36 14.85
C LEU A 95 -2.41 12.33 14.79
N THR A 96 -2.68 13.05 15.87
CA THR A 96 -3.78 14.02 15.92
C THR A 96 -3.61 15.12 14.87
N ARG A 97 -2.38 15.57 14.64
CA ARG A 97 -2.06 16.64 13.70
C ARG A 97 -2.20 16.22 12.24
N ASN A 98 -1.71 15.03 11.88
CA ASN A 98 -1.54 14.65 10.48
C ASN A 98 -2.59 13.65 9.98
N LEU A 99 -3.33 12.97 10.86
CA LEU A 99 -4.31 11.95 10.47
C LEU A 99 -5.35 12.45 9.43
N PRO A 100 -5.96 13.66 9.57
CA PRO A 100 -6.87 14.18 8.53
C PRO A 100 -6.20 14.40 7.17
N ARG A 101 -4.89 14.72 7.17
CA ARG A 101 -4.13 14.87 5.93
C ARG A 101 -3.88 13.51 5.28
N VAL A 102 -3.55 12.50 6.09
CA VAL A 102 -3.33 11.12 5.62
C VAL A 102 -4.59 10.55 4.98
N THR A 103 -5.76 10.73 5.60
CA THR A 103 -7.03 10.26 5.01
C THR A 103 -7.37 11.01 3.73
N ALA A 104 -7.16 12.33 3.69
CA ALA A 104 -7.37 13.13 2.49
C ALA A 104 -6.43 12.72 1.33
N GLU A 105 -5.15 12.44 1.62
CA GLU A 105 -4.17 11.96 0.64
C GLU A 105 -4.57 10.58 0.08
N LEU A 106 -5.12 9.68 0.91
CA LEU A 106 -5.61 8.38 0.46
C LEU A 106 -6.82 8.46 -0.48
N HIS A 107 -7.62 9.53 -0.41
CA HIS A 107 -8.75 9.77 -1.32
C HIS A 107 -8.44 10.80 -2.42
N ALA A 108 -7.21 11.30 -2.49
CA ALA A 108 -6.86 12.36 -3.43
C ALA A 108 -6.98 11.88 -4.88
N GLU A 109 -7.50 12.75 -5.74
CA GLU A 109 -7.45 12.54 -7.19
C GLU A 109 -6.01 12.73 -7.66
N ALA A 110 -5.25 11.62 -7.75
CA ALA A 110 -3.82 11.67 -8.05
C ALA A 110 -3.51 12.38 -9.39
N LEU A 111 -4.36 12.25 -10.40
CA LEU A 111 -4.20 12.96 -11.68
C LEU A 111 -4.33 14.50 -11.58
N ALA A 112 -4.85 15.02 -10.47
CA ALA A 112 -4.89 16.46 -10.21
C ALA A 112 -3.61 16.97 -9.51
N THR A 113 -2.69 16.08 -9.12
CA THR A 113 -1.43 16.46 -8.47
C THR A 113 -0.43 17.06 -9.46
N GLN A 114 0.43 17.96 -8.96
CA GLN A 114 1.47 18.57 -9.79
C GLN A 114 2.56 17.55 -10.18
N GLU A 115 2.79 16.57 -9.32
CA GLU A 115 3.79 15.52 -9.47
C GLU A 115 3.48 14.59 -10.66
N LEU A 116 2.19 14.33 -10.96
CA LEU A 116 1.78 13.58 -12.15
C LEU A 116 1.59 14.44 -13.41
N ALA A 117 1.70 15.76 -13.31
CA ALA A 117 1.50 16.66 -14.46
C ALA A 117 2.30 16.27 -15.72
N PRO A 118 3.55 15.77 -15.66
CA PRO A 118 4.31 15.40 -16.86
C PRO A 118 3.67 14.31 -17.73
N VAL A 119 2.91 13.39 -17.12
CA VAL A 119 2.31 12.23 -17.80
C VAL A 119 0.78 12.25 -17.79
N CYS A 120 0.15 13.20 -17.07
CA CYS A 120 -1.28 13.23 -16.81
C CYS A 120 -2.15 13.23 -18.08
N ASP A 121 -1.88 14.14 -19.03
CA ASP A 121 -2.66 14.22 -20.28
C ASP A 121 -2.45 12.99 -21.18
N ALA A 122 -1.24 12.42 -21.16
CA ALA A 122 -0.93 11.19 -21.87
C ALA A 122 -1.73 10.01 -21.28
N ILE A 123 -1.71 9.85 -19.95
CA ILE A 123 -2.48 8.81 -19.24
C ILE A 123 -3.98 8.95 -19.52
N ARG A 124 -4.54 10.17 -19.48
CA ARG A 124 -5.97 10.42 -19.74
C ARG A 124 -6.42 10.03 -21.14
N THR A 125 -5.52 10.06 -22.12
CA THR A 125 -5.80 9.75 -23.52
C THR A 125 -5.27 8.39 -23.97
N TRP A 126 -4.69 7.62 -23.04
CA TRP A 126 -4.05 6.35 -23.34
C TRP A 126 -5.08 5.24 -23.59
N ALA A 127 -5.28 4.93 -24.88
CA ALA A 127 -6.30 3.99 -25.33
C ALA A 127 -6.10 2.57 -24.77
N TYR A 128 -4.86 2.08 -24.72
CA TYR A 128 -4.54 0.77 -24.16
C TYR A 128 -4.89 0.69 -22.67
N GLY A 129 -4.46 1.69 -21.89
CA GLY A 129 -4.78 1.76 -20.46
C GLY A 129 -6.29 1.81 -20.17
N ALA A 130 -7.07 2.47 -21.04
CA ALA A 130 -8.53 2.51 -20.94
C ALA A 130 -9.21 1.19 -21.36
N ALA A 131 -8.52 0.35 -22.14
CA ALA A 131 -9.03 -0.93 -22.65
C ALA A 131 -8.61 -2.15 -21.81
N LEU A 132 -7.85 -1.95 -20.73
CA LEU A 132 -7.49 -3.00 -19.78
C LEU A 132 -8.73 -3.72 -19.25
N ALA A 133 -8.68 -5.05 -19.23
CA ALA A 133 -9.80 -5.87 -18.78
C ALA A 133 -10.02 -5.72 -17.28
N GLU A 134 -11.28 -5.77 -16.83
CA GLU A 134 -11.60 -5.75 -15.39
C GLU A 134 -11.08 -6.99 -14.67
N GLU A 135 -10.94 -8.11 -15.39
CA GLU A 135 -10.48 -9.40 -14.88
C GLU A 135 -9.47 -10.00 -15.85
N MET A 136 -8.35 -10.51 -15.33
CA MET A 136 -7.30 -11.15 -16.12
C MET A 136 -6.63 -12.25 -15.30
N GLU A 137 -6.60 -13.48 -15.81
CA GLU A 137 -5.93 -14.63 -15.17
C GLU A 137 -6.28 -14.86 -13.69
N GLY A 138 -7.50 -14.50 -13.28
CA GLY A 138 -7.97 -14.63 -11.88
C GLY A 138 -7.62 -13.46 -10.96
N PHE A 139 -7.11 -12.36 -11.52
CA PHE A 139 -6.87 -11.09 -10.84
C PHE A 139 -7.85 -10.03 -11.33
N SER A 140 -8.31 -9.18 -10.41
CA SER A 140 -9.17 -8.05 -10.69
C SER A 140 -8.36 -6.77 -10.88
N LEU A 141 -8.73 -5.91 -11.84
CA LEU A 141 -8.13 -4.59 -12.03
C LEU A 141 -8.62 -3.63 -10.92
N PHE A 142 -7.80 -3.46 -9.88
CA PHE A 142 -8.10 -2.62 -8.72
C PHE A 142 -7.72 -1.16 -8.96
N VAL A 143 -6.45 -0.88 -9.27
CA VAL A 143 -6.02 0.47 -9.67
C VAL A 143 -5.97 0.54 -11.19
N ARG A 144 -6.56 1.60 -11.75
CA ARG A 144 -6.63 1.84 -13.19
C ARG A 144 -5.97 3.17 -13.54
N PRO A 145 -5.46 3.35 -14.77
CA PRO A 145 -4.75 4.57 -15.16
C PRO A 145 -5.58 5.85 -14.97
N ALA A 146 -6.92 5.76 -15.10
CA ALA A 146 -7.83 6.88 -14.90
C ALA A 146 -7.98 7.34 -13.44
N ALA A 147 -7.59 6.50 -12.47
CA ALA A 147 -7.66 6.79 -11.04
C ALA A 147 -6.45 6.17 -10.32
N PRO A 148 -5.23 6.67 -10.60
CA PRO A 148 -4.02 6.18 -9.96
C PRO A 148 -4.03 6.51 -8.46
N ALA A 149 -3.23 5.77 -7.68
CA ALA A 149 -3.06 6.03 -6.26
C ALA A 149 -1.69 6.62 -5.98
N GLN A 150 -1.65 7.71 -5.20
CA GLN A 150 -0.40 8.29 -4.72
C GLN A 150 0.19 7.43 -3.61
N LEU A 151 1.50 7.18 -3.69
CA LEU A 151 2.29 6.47 -2.67
C LEU A 151 3.39 7.39 -2.12
N THR A 152 4.37 6.82 -1.43
CA THR A 152 5.57 7.54 -0.96
C THR A 152 6.63 7.73 -2.04
N ASN A 153 7.59 8.62 -1.76
CA ASN A 153 8.82 8.80 -2.55
C ASN A 153 8.59 9.13 -4.04
N GLY A 154 7.51 9.86 -4.33
CA GLY A 154 7.16 10.29 -5.68
C GLY A 154 6.60 9.19 -6.57
N SER A 155 6.27 8.02 -6.00
CA SER A 155 5.68 6.92 -6.74
C SER A 155 4.15 7.01 -6.75
N PHE A 156 3.57 6.64 -7.89
CA PHE A 156 2.14 6.52 -8.12
C PHE A 156 1.85 5.13 -8.66
N LEU A 157 0.92 4.40 -8.04
CA LEU A 157 0.40 3.15 -8.57
C LEU A 157 -0.57 3.50 -9.71
N ILE A 158 -0.23 3.11 -10.93
CA ILE A 158 -0.97 3.46 -12.16
C ILE A 158 -1.90 2.33 -12.58
N ILE A 159 -1.44 1.09 -12.49
CA ILE A 159 -2.22 -0.12 -12.76
C ILE A 159 -1.95 -1.10 -11.63
N ASP A 160 -2.98 -1.78 -11.15
CA ASP A 160 -2.82 -2.89 -10.20
C ASP A 160 -3.84 -3.99 -10.48
N TYR A 161 -3.34 -5.18 -10.83
CA TYR A 161 -4.15 -6.38 -10.92
C TYR A 161 -3.93 -7.21 -9.67
N VAL A 162 -5.00 -7.48 -8.92
CA VAL A 162 -4.91 -8.03 -7.55
C VAL A 162 -5.80 -9.26 -7.35
N ASP A 163 -5.28 -10.21 -6.58
CA ASP A 163 -6.04 -11.27 -5.91
C ASP A 163 -5.96 -11.01 -4.40
N PHE A 164 -6.97 -10.31 -3.89
CA PHE A 164 -7.05 -9.94 -2.47
C PHE A 164 -7.11 -11.15 -1.54
N ALA A 165 -7.67 -12.27 -1.98
CA ALA A 165 -7.81 -13.45 -1.13
C ALA A 165 -6.44 -14.09 -0.84
N LYS A 166 -5.49 -13.94 -1.77
CA LYS A 166 -4.13 -14.46 -1.65
C LYS A 166 -3.11 -13.41 -1.22
N GLY A 167 -3.46 -12.13 -1.27
CA GLY A 167 -2.51 -11.04 -1.08
C GLY A 167 -1.51 -10.95 -2.23
N ASN A 168 -1.95 -11.28 -3.45
CA ASN A 168 -1.12 -11.25 -4.63
C ASN A 168 -1.48 -10.07 -5.50
N ASP A 169 -0.48 -9.44 -6.13
CA ASP A 169 -0.73 -8.42 -7.14
C ASP A 169 0.37 -8.37 -8.21
N VAL A 170 0.10 -7.62 -9.28
CA VAL A 170 1.09 -7.12 -10.23
C VAL A 170 0.80 -5.64 -10.45
N GLY A 171 1.64 -4.80 -9.85
CA GLY A 171 1.52 -3.35 -9.84
C GLY A 171 2.46 -2.68 -10.82
N ILE A 172 1.96 -1.67 -11.53
CA ILE A 172 2.72 -0.80 -12.41
C ILE A 172 2.71 0.60 -11.83
N TYR A 173 3.91 1.15 -11.68
CA TYR A 173 4.14 2.39 -10.99
C TYR A 173 4.73 3.42 -11.93
N TYR A 174 4.53 4.69 -11.62
CA TYR A 174 5.25 5.81 -12.19
C TYR A 174 5.96 6.57 -11.08
N ASN A 175 7.26 6.85 -11.23
CA ASN A 175 7.99 7.70 -10.30
C ASN A 175 8.26 9.08 -10.89
N CYS A 176 7.73 10.13 -10.26
CA CYS A 176 7.87 11.50 -10.78
C CYS A 176 9.28 12.08 -10.67
N TYR A 177 10.15 11.54 -9.79
CA TYR A 177 11.53 12.00 -9.66
C TYR A 177 12.46 11.37 -10.70
N ARG A 178 12.17 10.14 -11.11
CA ARG A 178 12.88 9.43 -12.19
C ARG A 178 12.28 9.70 -13.57
N ASN A 179 11.01 10.11 -13.61
CA ASN A 179 10.22 10.24 -14.83
C ASN A 179 10.23 8.92 -15.64
N GLU A 180 9.96 7.82 -14.94
CA GLU A 180 9.96 6.45 -15.48
C GLU A 180 8.83 5.63 -14.85
N PHE A 181 8.34 4.67 -15.63
CA PHE A 181 7.49 3.58 -15.17
C PHE A 181 8.32 2.38 -14.77
N PHE A 182 7.82 1.60 -13.81
CA PHE A 182 8.46 0.37 -13.33
C PHE A 182 7.40 -0.59 -12.77
N GLY A 183 7.77 -1.85 -12.55
CA GLY A 183 6.86 -2.89 -12.05
C GLY A 183 7.31 -3.51 -10.74
N GLU A 184 6.34 -3.84 -9.89
CA GLU A 184 6.53 -4.71 -8.72
C GLU A 184 5.38 -5.71 -8.66
N TYR A 185 5.58 -6.86 -8.04
CA TYR A 185 4.52 -7.84 -7.80
C TYR A 185 4.62 -8.36 -6.37
N HIS A 186 3.47 -8.68 -5.77
CA HIS A 186 3.41 -9.25 -4.43
C HIS A 186 2.97 -10.70 -4.46
N VAL A 187 3.60 -11.53 -3.64
CA VAL A 187 3.21 -12.92 -3.38
C VAL A 187 2.91 -13.05 -1.89
N GLY A 188 1.66 -13.30 -1.52
CA GLY A 188 1.27 -13.39 -0.10
C GLY A 188 1.55 -12.11 0.70
N GLY A 189 1.53 -10.95 0.04
CA GLY A 189 1.89 -9.65 0.61
C GLY A 189 3.40 -9.35 0.63
N MET A 190 4.25 -10.27 0.17
CA MET A 190 5.70 -10.05 0.06
C MET A 190 6.05 -9.38 -1.29
N PRO A 191 6.74 -8.24 -1.30
CA PRO A 191 7.06 -7.51 -2.53
C PRO A 191 8.27 -8.09 -3.28
N TYR A 192 8.20 -8.04 -4.61
CA TYR A 192 9.28 -8.40 -5.53
C TYR A 192 9.37 -7.36 -6.65
N VAL A 193 10.61 -7.00 -7.01
CA VAL A 193 10.87 -6.03 -8.09
C VAL A 193 10.87 -6.72 -9.45
N SER A 194 10.29 -6.06 -10.45
CA SER A 194 10.40 -6.43 -11.86
C SER A 194 11.00 -5.29 -12.69
N TYR A 195 12.05 -5.61 -13.44
CA TYR A 195 12.65 -4.69 -14.42
C TYR A 195 12.06 -4.88 -15.83
N ASP A 196 11.19 -5.87 -16.03
CA ASP A 196 10.61 -6.16 -17.35
C ASP A 196 9.60 -5.08 -17.78
N PHE A 197 9.05 -4.33 -16.82
CA PHE A 197 8.13 -3.22 -17.02
C PHE A 197 8.78 -1.83 -17.02
N ASP A 198 10.11 -1.74 -16.89
CA ASP A 198 10.81 -0.46 -16.96
C ASP A 198 10.55 0.19 -18.32
N ALA A 199 10.01 1.42 -18.28
CA ALA A 199 9.64 2.16 -19.48
C ALA A 199 9.74 3.67 -19.26
N SER A 200 10.21 4.39 -20.28
CA SER A 200 10.37 5.84 -20.23
C SER A 200 9.11 6.62 -20.61
N ASP A 201 8.18 5.98 -21.32
CA ASP A 201 6.91 6.54 -21.74
C ASP A 201 5.81 5.46 -21.86
N LEU A 202 4.59 5.89 -22.20
CA LEU A 202 3.43 4.99 -22.29
C LEU A 202 3.48 4.06 -23.51
N GLU A 203 4.18 4.42 -24.59
CA GLU A 203 4.31 3.56 -25.77
C GLU A 203 5.23 2.39 -25.46
N GLU A 204 6.36 2.65 -24.81
CA GLU A 204 7.24 1.59 -24.32
C GLU A 204 6.53 0.75 -23.26
N LEU A 205 5.83 1.39 -22.30
CA LEU A 205 5.09 0.66 -21.25
C LEU A 205 4.03 -0.27 -21.84
N GLU A 206 3.29 0.18 -22.86
CA GLU A 206 2.31 -0.64 -23.57
C GLU A 206 2.94 -1.91 -24.13
N GLN A 207 4.08 -1.80 -24.81
CA GLN A 207 4.83 -2.95 -25.33
C GLN A 207 5.27 -3.88 -24.19
N ARG A 208 5.72 -3.35 -23.05
CA ARG A 208 6.08 -4.17 -21.89
C ARG A 208 4.86 -4.92 -21.33
N LEU A 209 3.72 -4.26 -21.22
CA LEU A 209 2.49 -4.86 -20.71
C LEU A 209 2.01 -6.00 -21.59
N GLU A 210 2.02 -5.81 -22.92
CA GLU A 210 1.66 -6.86 -23.88
C GLU A 210 2.56 -8.09 -23.78
N LEU A 211 3.86 -7.89 -23.52
CA LEU A 211 4.84 -8.97 -23.43
C LEU A 211 4.82 -9.70 -22.09
N TYR A 212 4.60 -8.98 -20.99
CA TYR A 212 4.94 -9.48 -19.67
C TYR A 212 3.78 -9.56 -18.68
N LEU A 213 2.68 -8.80 -18.84
CA LEU A 213 1.63 -8.73 -17.82
C LEU A 213 1.06 -10.12 -17.46
N VAL A 214 0.55 -10.85 -18.46
CA VAL A 214 -0.01 -12.20 -18.25
C VAL A 214 1.01 -13.16 -17.65
N ARG A 215 2.28 -13.08 -18.10
CA ARG A 215 3.36 -13.90 -17.56
C ARG A 215 3.58 -13.64 -16.07
N TYR A 216 3.56 -12.39 -15.63
CA TYR A 216 3.71 -12.06 -14.21
C TYR A 216 2.49 -12.45 -13.39
N LEU A 217 1.26 -12.33 -13.92
CA LEU A 217 0.07 -12.82 -13.22
C LEU A 217 0.16 -14.34 -12.95
N HIS A 218 0.62 -15.12 -13.94
CA HIS A 218 0.88 -16.56 -13.77
C HIS A 218 2.02 -16.82 -12.79
N LEU A 219 3.15 -16.13 -12.94
CA LEU A 219 4.31 -16.27 -12.05
C LEU A 219 3.91 -16.04 -10.59
N THR A 220 3.21 -14.95 -10.30
CA THR A 220 2.75 -14.58 -8.96
C THR A 220 1.83 -15.66 -8.38
N ALA A 221 0.89 -16.20 -9.19
CA ALA A 221 0.00 -17.27 -8.76
C ALA A 221 0.72 -18.60 -8.49
N GLU A 222 1.66 -18.98 -9.36
CA GLU A 222 2.46 -20.20 -9.25
C GLU A 222 3.41 -20.17 -8.04
N GLN A 223 4.06 -19.02 -7.82
CA GLN A 223 4.95 -18.84 -6.68
C GLN A 223 4.17 -18.93 -5.37
N TRP A 224 3.02 -18.26 -5.27
CA TRP A 224 2.15 -18.38 -4.10
C TRP A 224 1.77 -19.84 -3.83
N ALA A 225 1.37 -20.58 -4.86
CA ALA A 225 0.98 -21.98 -4.71
C ALA A 225 2.13 -22.83 -4.17
N SER A 226 3.35 -22.61 -4.66
CA SER A 226 4.56 -23.30 -4.20
C SER A 226 4.88 -23.00 -2.74
N GLU A 227 4.79 -21.73 -2.32
CA GLU A 227 5.04 -21.31 -0.93
C GLU A 227 4.00 -21.88 0.04
N GLN A 228 2.74 -22.05 -0.39
CA GLN A 228 1.72 -22.71 0.43
C GLN A 228 1.96 -24.21 0.60
N GLU A 229 2.56 -24.88 -0.39
CA GLU A 229 2.93 -26.29 -0.29
C GLU A 229 4.12 -26.49 0.66
N GLU A 230 5.14 -25.62 0.58
CA GLU A 230 6.30 -25.66 1.47
C GLU A 230 5.91 -25.42 2.93
N ASN A 231 5.01 -24.47 3.20
CA ASN A 231 4.52 -24.19 4.56
C ASN A 231 3.59 -25.27 5.13
N ARG A 232 3.14 -26.23 4.30
CA ARG A 232 2.30 -27.36 4.70
C ARG A 232 3.08 -28.64 5.01
N GLY A 233 4.35 -28.71 4.60
CA GLY A 233 5.25 -29.86 4.82
C GLY A 233 6.00 -29.78 6.15
#